data_AF-A0A7X8YW98-F1
#
_entry.id   AF-A0A7X8YW98-F1
#
_cell.length_a   1.000
_cell.length_b   1.000
_cell.length_c   1.000
_cell.angle_alpha   90.00
_cell.angle_beta   90.00
_cell.angle_gamma   90.00
#
_symmetry.space_group_name_H-M   'P 1'
#
loop_
_entity.id
_entity.type
_entity.pdbx_description
1 polymer ?
#
loop_
_entity_poly.entity_id
_entity_poly.type
_entity_poly.pdbx_seq_one_letter_code
_entity_poly.pdbx_strand_id
1 'polypeptide(L)'
;MPRPEEVDVVAAMKAAKTGEEILASWAMQRPGYVPGAGGDPTLDFWVHNKVEMLHTFAQNQLTQLLDRGILDPKTRYLLLVGLYMMTNHWDGVLPQACNAKAAGASDEEIMEVAFCVCYSVGKAKMQESGQCLDEVFSNPTFQKIERKK
;
A
#
# COMPACT_ATOMS: atom_id res chain seq x y z
N MET A 1 19.72 -8.47 3.46
CA MET A 1 20.60 -7.47 2.81
C MET A 1 19.73 -6.64 1.88
N PRO A 2 19.80 -5.29 1.95
CA PRO A 2 19.10 -4.42 1.00
C PRO A 2 19.59 -4.67 -0.43
N ARG A 3 18.75 -4.40 -1.43
CA ARG A 3 19.19 -4.46 -2.84
C ARG A 3 20.25 -3.37 -3.08
N PRO A 4 21.23 -3.56 -3.98
CA PRO A 4 22.23 -2.53 -4.28
C PRO A 4 21.58 -1.18 -4.62
N GLU A 5 20.52 -1.19 -5.42
CA GLU A 5 19.76 0.02 -5.76
C GLU A 5 19.07 0.68 -4.54
N GLU A 6 18.71 -0.08 -3.50
CA GLU A 6 18.07 0.47 -2.30
C GLU A 6 19.04 1.28 -1.45
N VAL A 7 20.34 0.96 -1.49
CA VAL A 7 21.38 1.74 -0.81
C VAL A 7 21.47 3.14 -1.42
N ASP A 8 21.48 3.21 -2.75
CA ASP A 8 21.52 4.47 -3.49
C ASP A 8 20.23 5.28 -3.29
N VAL A 9 19.07 4.62 -3.27
CA VAL A 9 17.78 5.24 -2.97
C VAL A 9 17.77 5.85 -1.56
N VAL A 10 18.22 5.09 -0.54
CA VAL A 10 18.28 5.60 0.84
C VAL A 10 19.25 6.77 0.97
N ALA A 11 20.40 6.71 0.30
CA ALA A 11 21.36 7.82 0.28
C ALA A 11 20.76 9.07 -0.38
N ALA A 12 20.09 8.93 -1.53
CA ALA A 12 19.43 10.03 -2.23
C ALA A 12 18.31 10.65 -1.38
N MET A 13 17.46 9.82 -0.75
CA MET A 13 16.40 10.28 0.14
C MET A 13 16.96 11.07 1.32
N LYS A 14 18.02 10.58 1.98
CA LYS A 14 18.67 11.27 3.10
C LYS A 14 19.35 12.59 2.68
N ALA A 15 19.79 12.69 1.43
CA ALA A 15 20.49 13.88 0.91
C ALA A 15 19.54 14.99 0.40
N ALA A 16 18.32 14.64 -0.01
CA ALA A 16 17.34 15.59 -0.56
C ALA A 16 16.95 16.68 0.45
N LYS A 17 16.74 17.92 -0.03
CA LYS A 17 16.42 19.08 0.81
C LYS A 17 15.15 19.81 0.38
N THR A 18 14.90 19.93 -0.92
CA THR A 18 13.68 20.57 -1.43
C THR A 18 12.56 19.56 -1.67
N GLY A 19 11.31 20.02 -1.78
CA GLY A 19 10.18 19.14 -2.08
C GLY A 19 10.37 18.37 -3.40
N GLU A 20 10.92 19.03 -4.42
CA GLU A 20 11.23 18.45 -5.73
C GLU A 20 12.34 17.40 -5.63
N GLU A 21 13.42 17.68 -4.89
CA GLU A 21 14.50 16.73 -4.64
C GLU A 21 13.99 15.50 -3.87
N ILE A 22 13.12 15.70 -2.88
CA ILE A 22 12.54 14.60 -2.10
C ILE A 22 11.68 13.73 -3.00
N LEU A 23 10.81 14.33 -3.81
CA LEU A 23 9.95 13.60 -4.74
C LEU A 23 10.78 12.81 -5.76
N ALA A 24 11.82 13.43 -6.33
CA ALA A 24 12.73 12.77 -7.26
C ALA A 24 13.46 11.58 -6.60
N SER A 25 13.96 11.75 -5.38
CA SER A 25 14.61 10.66 -4.64
C SER A 25 13.65 9.52 -4.30
N TRP A 26 12.36 9.83 -4.05
CA TRP A 26 11.34 8.81 -3.80
C TRP A 26 11.01 8.03 -5.07
N ALA A 27 10.92 8.69 -6.22
CA ALA A 27 10.69 8.03 -7.50
C ALA A 27 11.75 6.97 -7.83
N MET A 28 13.01 7.16 -7.39
CA MET A 28 14.09 6.18 -7.60
C MET A 28 13.79 4.81 -6.99
N GLN A 29 12.93 4.74 -5.97
CA GLN A 29 12.56 3.47 -5.35
C GLN A 29 11.75 2.57 -6.28
N ARG A 30 11.18 3.09 -7.38
CA ARG A 30 10.15 2.42 -8.19
C ARG A 30 10.73 1.96 -9.54
N PRO A 31 11.12 0.68 -9.69
CA PRO A 31 11.60 0.15 -10.96
C PRO A 31 10.55 0.28 -12.06
N GLY A 32 10.98 0.75 -13.24
CA GLY A 32 10.10 0.98 -14.39
C GLY A 32 9.24 2.24 -14.29
N TYR A 33 9.41 3.06 -13.25
CA TYR A 33 8.71 4.34 -13.12
C TYR A 33 9.21 5.34 -14.17
N VAL A 34 8.25 5.99 -14.83
CA VAL A 34 8.48 7.11 -15.75
C VAL A 34 7.64 8.29 -15.27
N PRO A 35 8.25 9.42 -14.88
CA PRO A 35 7.50 10.61 -14.46
C PRO A 35 6.46 11.02 -15.51
N GLY A 36 5.21 11.21 -15.08
CA GLY A 36 4.12 11.65 -15.96
C GLY A 36 3.48 10.55 -16.84
N ALA A 37 3.91 9.29 -16.74
CA ALA A 37 3.33 8.18 -17.52
C ALA A 37 2.02 7.60 -16.93
N GLY A 38 1.44 8.23 -15.91
CA GLY A 38 0.23 7.77 -15.21
C GLY A 38 0.52 6.85 -14.01
N GLY A 39 -0.48 6.66 -13.14
CA GLY A 39 -0.37 5.79 -11.95
C GLY A 39 0.30 6.42 -10.73
N ASP A 40 0.38 7.75 -10.66
CA ASP A 40 0.99 8.48 -9.55
C ASP A 40 -0.02 9.46 -8.95
N PRO A 41 -0.26 9.44 -7.61
CA PRO A 41 -1.01 10.52 -6.99
C PRO A 41 -0.24 11.83 -7.15
N THR A 42 -0.91 12.92 -7.55
CA THR A 42 -0.26 14.24 -7.59
C THR A 42 0.19 14.63 -6.18
N LEU A 43 1.51 14.79 -6.02
CA LEU A 43 2.14 15.22 -4.77
C LEU A 43 2.52 16.71 -4.79
N ASP A 44 2.17 17.41 -5.88
CA ASP A 44 2.55 18.81 -6.14
C ASP A 44 2.07 19.75 -5.02
N PHE A 45 0.90 19.46 -4.45
CA PHE A 45 0.40 20.18 -3.27
C PHE A 45 1.40 20.11 -2.11
N TRP A 46 1.90 18.91 -1.77
CA TRP A 46 2.82 18.73 -0.66
C TRP A 46 4.20 19.33 -0.96
N VAL A 47 4.67 19.18 -2.20
CA VAL A 47 5.94 19.73 -2.68
C VAL A 47 6.02 21.25 -2.47
N HIS A 48 4.93 21.98 -2.73
CA HIS A 48 4.95 23.45 -2.65
C HIS A 48 4.39 24.02 -1.35
N ASN A 49 3.51 23.30 -0.65
CA ASN A 49 2.80 23.86 0.51
C ASN A 49 3.26 23.27 1.84
N LYS A 50 3.79 22.03 1.85
CA LYS A 50 4.00 21.22 3.06
C LYS A 50 5.15 20.23 2.93
N VAL A 51 6.34 20.73 2.60
CA VAL A 51 7.57 19.93 2.42
C VAL A 51 7.91 19.11 3.68
N GLU A 52 7.57 19.58 4.87
CA GLU A 52 7.77 18.85 6.14
C GLU A 52 7.02 17.50 6.18
N MET A 53 5.89 17.40 5.48
CA MET A 53 5.14 16.15 5.37
C MET A 53 5.89 15.15 4.48
N LEU A 54 6.50 15.62 3.40
CA LEU A 54 7.34 14.80 2.52
C LEU A 54 8.61 14.33 3.24
N HIS A 55 9.25 15.20 4.03
CA HIS A 55 10.39 14.80 4.87
C HIS A 55 10.03 13.69 5.85
N THR A 56 8.93 13.85 6.59
CA THR A 56 8.48 12.87 7.58
C THR A 56 8.20 11.50 6.95
N PHE A 57 7.67 11.50 5.73
CA PHE A 57 7.36 10.25 5.04
C PHE A 57 8.61 9.64 4.38
N ALA A 58 9.22 10.36 3.43
CA ALA A 58 10.31 9.85 2.61
C ALA A 58 11.61 9.66 3.39
N GLN A 59 12.00 10.62 4.24
CA GLN A 59 13.31 10.60 4.90
C GLN A 59 13.33 9.89 6.24
N ASN A 60 12.16 9.57 6.80
CA ASN A 60 12.06 8.89 8.08
C ASN A 60 11.39 7.52 7.95
N GLN A 61 10.10 7.45 7.60
CA GLN A 61 9.41 6.16 7.55
C GLN A 61 9.91 5.27 6.39
N LEU A 62 10.05 5.85 5.20
CA LEU A 62 10.40 5.08 4.00
C LEU A 62 11.87 4.66 3.98
N THR A 63 12.80 5.54 4.30
CA THR A 63 14.23 5.17 4.45
C THR A 63 14.40 4.06 5.47
N GLN A 64 13.73 4.12 6.62
CA GLN A 64 13.82 3.06 7.63
C GLN A 64 13.24 1.73 7.17
N LEU A 65 12.17 1.75 6.38
CA LEU A 65 11.60 0.55 5.78
C LEU A 65 12.62 -0.15 4.85
N LEU A 66 13.46 0.62 4.17
CA LEU A 66 14.51 0.10 3.28
C LEU A 66 15.78 -0.33 4.05
N ASP A 67 16.25 0.52 4.97
CA ASP A 67 17.57 0.45 5.62
C ASP A 67 17.62 -0.59 6.77
N ARG A 68 16.52 -0.77 7.51
CA ARG A 68 16.51 -1.66 8.70
C ARG A 68 16.80 -3.12 8.39
N GLY A 69 16.52 -3.58 7.17
CA GLY A 69 16.89 -4.92 6.70
C GLY A 69 16.27 -6.11 7.45
N ILE A 70 15.24 -5.89 8.29
CA ILE A 70 14.59 -6.95 9.09
C ILE A 70 13.88 -7.98 8.21
N LEU A 71 13.19 -7.51 7.16
CA LEU A 71 12.63 -8.35 6.10
C LEU A 71 13.52 -8.25 4.86
N ASP A 72 13.69 -9.38 4.17
CA ASP A 72 14.27 -9.36 2.83
C ASP A 72 13.38 -8.53 1.88
N PRO A 73 13.95 -7.93 0.82
CA PRO A 73 13.23 -7.05 -0.09
C PRO A 73 11.98 -7.70 -0.70
N LYS A 74 12.05 -8.97 -1.12
CA LYS A 74 10.92 -9.67 -1.74
C LYS A 74 9.74 -9.77 -0.77
N THR A 75 9.99 -10.30 0.42
CA THR A 75 8.96 -10.45 1.47
C THR A 75 8.36 -9.09 1.86
N ARG A 76 9.19 -8.06 1.98
CA ARG A 76 8.75 -6.70 2.33
C ARG A 76 7.77 -6.12 1.32
N TYR A 77 8.07 -6.22 0.02
CA TYR A 77 7.21 -5.66 -1.02
C TYR A 77 5.94 -6.48 -1.23
N LEU A 78 6.01 -7.81 -1.10
CA LEU A 78 4.82 -8.67 -1.09
C LEU A 78 3.87 -8.29 0.07
N LEU A 79 4.41 -8.02 1.26
CA LEU A 79 3.62 -7.52 2.38
C LEU A 79 2.97 -6.16 2.07
N LEU A 80 3.72 -5.23 1.48
CA LEU A 80 3.20 -3.90 1.11
C LEU A 80 2.09 -3.97 0.07
N VAL A 81 2.21 -4.84 -0.94
CA VAL A 81 1.12 -5.11 -1.90
C VAL A 81 -0.15 -5.50 -1.15
N GLY A 82 -0.05 -6.48 -0.23
CA GLY A 82 -1.19 -6.95 0.54
C GLY A 82 -1.82 -5.86 1.42
N LEU A 83 -1.00 -5.08 2.14
CA LEU A 83 -1.45 -3.98 3.00
C LEU A 83 -2.18 -2.89 2.22
N TYR A 84 -1.68 -2.55 1.02
CA TYR A 84 -2.27 -1.52 0.18
C TYR A 84 -3.61 -1.99 -0.40
N MET A 85 -3.70 -3.24 -0.84
CA MET A 85 -4.97 -3.83 -1.28
C MET A 85 -5.99 -3.89 -0.13
N MET A 86 -5.56 -4.31 1.06
CA MET A 86 -6.44 -4.42 2.24
C MET A 86 -7.01 -3.06 2.68
N THR A 87 -6.26 -1.98 2.49
CA THR A 87 -6.68 -0.61 2.85
C THR A 87 -7.34 0.15 1.69
N ASN A 88 -7.61 -0.51 0.56
CA ASN A 88 -8.14 0.08 -0.67
C ASN A 88 -7.26 1.21 -1.25
N HIS A 89 -5.96 1.20 -0.97
CA HIS A 89 -5.00 2.14 -1.53
C HIS A 89 -4.50 1.65 -2.89
N TRP A 90 -5.39 1.63 -3.88
CA TRP A 90 -5.15 1.04 -5.20
C TRP A 90 -4.00 1.70 -5.97
N ASP A 91 -3.86 3.02 -5.88
CA ASP A 91 -2.80 3.76 -6.58
C ASP A 91 -1.40 3.31 -6.17
N GLY A 92 -1.23 2.85 -4.94
CA GLY A 92 0.04 2.36 -4.46
C GLY A 92 0.29 0.87 -4.71
N VAL A 93 -0.68 0.10 -5.22
CA VAL A 93 -0.48 -1.33 -5.50
C VAL A 93 0.52 -1.53 -6.64
N LEU A 94 0.39 -0.76 -7.73
CA LEU A 94 1.28 -0.82 -8.88
C LEU A 94 2.76 -0.63 -8.49
N PRO A 95 3.17 0.46 -7.83
CA PRO A 95 4.58 0.65 -7.47
C PRO A 95 5.10 -0.44 -6.53
N GLN A 96 4.30 -0.98 -5.60
CA GLN A 96 4.76 -2.05 -4.73
C GLN A 96 4.87 -3.41 -5.44
N ALA A 97 4.00 -3.69 -6.41
CA ALA A 97 4.11 -4.88 -7.26
C ALA A 97 5.36 -4.82 -8.14
N CYS A 98 5.68 -3.65 -8.73
CA CYS A 98 6.94 -3.45 -9.46
C CYS A 98 8.16 -3.67 -8.57
N ASN A 99 8.13 -3.17 -7.34
CA ASN A 99 9.21 -3.40 -6.37
C ASN A 99 9.35 -4.88 -6.00
N ALA A 100 8.24 -5.59 -5.79
CA ALA A 100 8.25 -7.02 -5.51
C ALA A 100 8.85 -7.81 -6.68
N LYS A 101 8.41 -7.52 -7.92
CA LYS A 101 8.94 -8.15 -9.14
C LYS A 101 10.44 -7.94 -9.28
N ALA A 102 10.92 -6.70 -9.09
CA ALA A 102 12.34 -6.37 -9.15
C ALA A 102 13.17 -7.03 -8.03
N ALA A 103 12.54 -7.30 -6.88
CA ALA A 103 13.14 -8.09 -5.80
C ALA A 103 13.07 -9.62 -6.04
N GLY A 104 12.55 -10.06 -7.19
CA GLY A 104 12.50 -11.46 -7.59
C GLY A 104 11.19 -12.18 -7.25
N ALA A 105 10.11 -11.46 -6.94
CA ALA A 105 8.79 -12.08 -6.85
C ALA A 105 8.28 -12.54 -8.22
N SER A 106 7.64 -13.70 -8.23
CA SER A 106 6.86 -14.21 -9.37
C SER A 106 5.49 -13.53 -9.44
N ASP A 107 4.81 -13.66 -10.58
CA ASP A 107 3.44 -13.17 -10.71
C ASP A 107 2.49 -14.00 -9.84
N GLU A 108 2.79 -15.28 -9.67
CA GLU A 108 2.08 -16.21 -8.81
C GLU A 108 2.17 -15.80 -7.34
N GLU A 109 3.34 -15.42 -6.82
CA GLU A 109 3.49 -14.92 -5.44
C GLU A 109 2.69 -13.62 -5.20
N ILE A 110 2.66 -12.71 -6.19
CA ILE A 110 1.87 -11.49 -6.11
C ILE A 110 0.37 -11.82 -6.09
N MET A 111 -0.07 -12.75 -6.94
CA MET A 111 -1.46 -13.22 -6.99
C MET A 111 -1.87 -13.97 -5.72
N GLU A 112 -0.96 -14.74 -5.11
CA GLU A 112 -1.20 -15.41 -3.84
C GLU A 112 -1.46 -14.42 -2.70
N VAL A 113 -0.67 -13.34 -2.63
CA VAL A 113 -0.93 -12.23 -1.69
C VAL A 113 -2.32 -11.62 -1.92
N ALA A 114 -2.66 -11.33 -3.17
CA ALA A 114 -3.98 -10.77 -3.52
C ALA A 114 -5.12 -11.71 -3.08
N PHE A 115 -4.97 -13.02 -3.32
CA PHE A 115 -5.93 -14.03 -2.89
C PHE A 115 -6.06 -14.05 -1.36
N CYS A 116 -4.96 -14.07 -0.62
CA CYS A 116 -4.96 -14.04 0.84
C CYS A 116 -5.70 -12.83 1.41
N VAL A 117 -5.50 -11.64 0.81
CA VAL A 117 -6.21 -10.41 1.21
C VAL A 117 -7.69 -10.53 0.94
N CYS A 118 -8.09 -10.84 -0.29
CA CYS A 118 -9.50 -10.94 -0.67
C CYS A 118 -10.26 -11.98 0.17
N TYR A 119 -9.63 -13.13 0.40
CA TYR A 119 -10.22 -14.19 1.22
C TYR A 119 -10.36 -13.79 2.69
N SER A 120 -9.32 -13.17 3.27
CA SER A 120 -9.32 -12.79 4.69
C SER A 120 -10.27 -11.63 4.97
N VAL A 121 -10.26 -10.60 4.13
CA VAL A 121 -11.20 -9.46 4.22
C VAL A 121 -12.63 -9.93 3.98
N GLY A 122 -12.85 -10.83 3.02
CA GLY A 122 -14.17 -11.42 2.75
C GLY A 122 -14.75 -12.16 3.95
N LYS A 123 -13.93 -12.92 4.70
CA LYS A 123 -14.36 -13.58 5.93
C LYS A 123 -14.81 -12.60 7.00
N ALA A 124 -14.01 -11.56 7.26
CA ALA A 124 -14.36 -10.54 8.23
C ALA A 124 -15.69 -9.87 7.85
N LYS A 125 -15.86 -9.53 6.56
CA LYS A 125 -17.09 -8.93 6.08
C LYS A 125 -18.31 -9.84 6.21
N MET A 126 -18.13 -11.14 5.96
CA MET A 126 -19.17 -12.14 6.14
C MET A 126 -19.63 -12.21 7.60
N GLN A 127 -18.69 -12.19 8.56
CA GLN A 127 -19.00 -12.18 9.98
C GLN A 127 -19.80 -10.94 10.37
N GLU A 128 -19.34 -9.74 10.00
CA GLU A 128 -20.05 -8.49 10.29
C GLU A 128 -21.47 -8.47 9.69
N SER A 129 -21.60 -8.91 8.44
CA SER A 129 -22.89 -8.93 7.75
C SER A 129 -23.84 -9.95 8.38
N GLY A 130 -23.33 -11.10 8.81
CA GLY A 130 -24.09 -12.11 9.54
C GLY A 130 -24.63 -11.58 10.87
N GLN A 131 -23.80 -10.88 11.66
CA GLN A 131 -24.23 -10.25 12.90
C GLN A 131 -25.33 -9.19 12.67
N CYS A 132 -25.15 -8.33 11.66
CA CYS A 132 -26.15 -7.34 11.30
C CYS A 132 -27.50 -7.99 10.93
N LEU A 133 -27.48 -9.06 10.13
CA LEU A 133 -28.72 -9.77 9.77
C LEU A 133 -29.37 -10.47 10.97
N ASP A 134 -28.57 -11.03 11.88
CA ASP A 134 -29.08 -11.61 13.13
C ASP A 134 -29.82 -10.56 13.97
N GLU A 135 -29.25 -9.36 14.11
CA GLU A 135 -29.91 -8.23 14.79
C GLU A 135 -31.23 -7.84 14.12
N VAL A 136 -31.28 -7.81 12.78
CA VAL A 136 -32.50 -7.52 12.02
C VAL A 136 -33.55 -8.60 12.23
N PHE A 137 -33.21 -9.88 12.06
CA PHE A 137 -34.16 -10.99 12.15
C PHE A 137 -34.65 -11.23 13.57
N SER A 138 -33.84 -10.90 14.57
CA SER A 138 -34.20 -10.95 15.98
C SER A 138 -35.00 -9.73 16.45
N ASN A 139 -35.10 -8.66 15.64
CA ASN A 139 -35.78 -7.44 16.04
C ASN A 139 -37.32 -7.60 16.04
N PRO A 140 -38.03 -7.28 17.15
CA PRO A 140 -39.48 -7.38 17.21
C PRO A 140 -40.23 -6.55 16.16
N THR A 141 -39.64 -5.46 15.67
CA THR A 141 -40.22 -4.63 14.60
C THR A 141 -40.26 -5.40 13.28
N PHE A 142 -39.17 -6.08 12.94
CA PHE A 142 -39.07 -6.88 11.73
C PHE A 142 -40.00 -8.11 11.79
N GLN A 143 -40.05 -8.77 12.95
CA GLN A 143 -40.89 -9.96 13.16
C GLN A 143 -42.41 -9.69 13.07
N LYS A 144 -42.85 -8.44 13.25
CA LYS A 144 -44.26 -8.03 13.16
C LYS A 144 -44.75 -7.76 11.73
N ILE A 145 -43.89 -7.84 10.72
CA ILE A 145 -44.28 -7.61 9.32
C ILE A 145 -45.09 -8.80 8.81
N GLU A 146 -46.39 -8.60 8.61
CA GLU A 146 -47.26 -9.59 7.98
C GLU A 146 -47.35 -9.38 6.46
N ARG A 147 -47.35 -10.49 5.70
CA ARG A 147 -47.61 -10.44 4.26
C ARG A 147 -49.08 -10.10 4.04
N LYS A 148 -49.38 -8.92 3.49
CA LYS A 148 -50.73 -8.61 3.00
C LYS A 148 -51.05 -9.58 1.87
N LYS A 149 -52.10 -10.37 2.06
CA LYS A 149 -52.69 -11.24 1.04
C LYS A 149 -53.43 -10.41 0.00
#